data_AF-A0A2D9F011-F1
#
_entry.id   AF-A0A2D9F011-F1
#
_cell.length_a   1.000
_cell.length_b   1.000
_cell.length_c   1.000
_cell.angle_alpha   90.00
_cell.angle_beta   90.00
_cell.angle_gamma   90.00
#
_symmetry.space_group_name_H-M   'P 1'
#
loop_
_entity.id
_entity.type
_entity.pdbx_description
1 polymer ?
#
loop_
_entity_poly.entity_id
_entity_poly.type
_entity_poly.pdbx_seq_one_letter_code
_entity_poly.pdbx_strand_id
1 'polypeptide(L)'
;MGFLVIVALDTRKVPGAILIGILAVTGIGIALGLTTPSGVFAPPPSLAPTFLALDIPGALDLGLVTIVFTFLLLDLFDTTGSLIGVCQRAGLLDENGKMPRLKRALVADAGATMVGAALGTSTTTSYIESLAGIRAGGRTGLTAVVVAGLFILALFFAPLAGSIPPFATAAAIFFVACVMCQAMADIDWTDLTDFVPAVVTALAMPLTFSISTGIGLGFIAYVAIKVLSGRYKDASPAMIVLAGIFVIKFAVA
;
A
#
# COMPACT_ATOMS: atom_id res chain seq x y z
N MET A 1 -9.63 -3.16 -22.18
CA MET A 1 -9.96 -4.61 -22.18
C MET A 1 -9.62 -5.28 -20.85
N GLY A 2 -8.35 -5.29 -20.42
CA GLY A 2 -7.95 -5.95 -19.16
C GLY A 2 -8.79 -5.57 -17.95
N PHE A 3 -9.01 -4.28 -17.73
CA PHE A 3 -9.82 -3.79 -16.61
C PHE A 3 -11.26 -4.35 -16.65
N LEU A 4 -11.92 -4.28 -17.80
CA LEU A 4 -13.29 -4.80 -17.97
C LEU A 4 -13.37 -6.30 -17.71
N VAL A 5 -12.37 -7.07 -18.16
CA VAL A 5 -12.27 -8.52 -17.90
C VAL A 5 -12.11 -8.78 -16.40
N ILE A 6 -11.20 -8.07 -15.72
CA ILE A 6 -10.97 -8.20 -14.29
C ILE A 6 -12.28 -7.90 -13.52
N VAL A 7 -12.93 -6.78 -13.82
CA VAL A 7 -14.21 -6.39 -13.20
C VAL A 7 -15.30 -7.45 -13.44
N ALA A 8 -15.43 -7.94 -14.67
CA ALA A 8 -16.43 -8.95 -15.00
C ALA A 8 -16.19 -10.29 -14.28
N LEU A 9 -14.93 -10.72 -14.17
CA LEU A 9 -14.55 -11.95 -13.45
C LEU A 9 -14.73 -11.80 -11.94
N ASP A 10 -14.35 -10.65 -11.37
CA ASP A 10 -14.50 -10.36 -9.95
C ASP A 10 -15.98 -10.28 -9.55
N THR A 11 -16.82 -9.66 -10.38
CA THR A 11 -18.29 -9.63 -10.20
C THR A 11 -18.89 -11.04 -10.20
N ARG A 12 -18.31 -11.96 -10.98
CA ARG A 12 -18.71 -13.38 -11.01
C ARG A 12 -18.08 -14.22 -9.88
N LYS A 13 -17.35 -13.60 -8.96
CA LYS A 13 -16.65 -14.25 -7.83
C LYS A 13 -15.66 -15.32 -8.28
N VAL A 14 -15.02 -15.14 -9.44
CA VAL A 14 -13.99 -16.06 -9.93
C VAL A 14 -12.69 -15.84 -9.15
N PRO A 15 -12.15 -16.87 -8.47
CA PRO A 15 -10.89 -16.74 -7.74
C PRO A 15 -9.75 -16.42 -8.71
N GLY A 16 -8.92 -15.43 -8.39
CA GLY A 16 -7.80 -15.01 -9.24
C GLY A 16 -8.21 -14.13 -10.43
N ALA A 17 -9.34 -13.43 -10.37
CA ALA A 17 -9.82 -12.52 -11.42
C ALA A 17 -8.73 -11.55 -11.94
N ILE A 18 -7.94 -10.96 -11.04
CA ILE A 18 -6.81 -10.08 -11.39
C ILE A 18 -5.76 -10.82 -12.21
N LEU A 19 -5.32 -12.00 -11.74
CA LEU A 19 -4.29 -12.81 -12.40
C LEU A 19 -4.76 -13.28 -13.78
N ILE A 20 -6.00 -13.78 -13.88
CA ILE A 20 -6.61 -14.21 -15.14
C ILE A 20 -6.68 -13.04 -16.12
N GLY A 21 -7.05 -11.85 -15.65
CA GLY A 21 -7.08 -10.64 -16.47
C GLY A 21 -5.69 -10.26 -17.01
N ILE A 22 -4.66 -10.28 -16.16
CA ILE A 22 -3.28 -10.01 -16.57
C ILE A 22 -2.81 -11.03 -17.61
N LEU A 23 -3.02 -12.32 -17.36
CA LEU A 23 -2.62 -13.40 -18.27
C LEU A 23 -3.38 -13.35 -19.60
N ALA A 24 -4.68 -13.04 -19.59
CA ALA A 24 -5.48 -12.90 -20.81
C ALA A 24 -4.97 -11.74 -21.68
N VAL A 25 -4.70 -10.57 -21.08
CA VAL A 25 -4.15 -9.42 -21.82
C VAL A 25 -2.75 -9.70 -22.33
N THR A 26 -1.92 -10.37 -21.52
CA THR A 26 -0.56 -10.76 -21.90
C THR A 26 -0.58 -11.75 -23.06
N GLY A 27 -1.44 -12.77 -23.02
CA GLY A 27 -1.62 -13.75 -24.10
C GLY A 27 -2.10 -13.12 -25.41
N ILE A 28 -3.04 -12.17 -25.33
CA ILE A 28 -3.46 -11.39 -26.51
C ILE A 28 -2.30 -10.53 -27.03
N GLY A 29 -1.52 -9.91 -26.13
CA GLY A 29 -0.32 -9.15 -26.49
C GLY A 29 0.72 -10.00 -27.24
N ILE A 30 0.94 -11.23 -26.78
CA ILE A 30 1.82 -12.20 -27.45
C ILE A 30 1.25 -12.61 -28.82
N ALA A 31 -0.05 -12.91 -28.90
CA ALA A 31 -0.71 -13.31 -30.16
C ALA A 31 -0.68 -12.20 -31.23
N LEU A 32 -0.74 -10.94 -30.81
CA LEU A 32 -0.63 -9.76 -31.67
C LEU A 32 0.83 -9.37 -31.97
N GLY A 33 1.82 -10.08 -31.41
CA GLY A 33 3.24 -9.77 -31.58
C GLY A 33 3.73 -8.52 -30.84
N LEU A 34 2.96 -8.02 -29.87
CA LEU A 34 3.27 -6.82 -29.08
C LEU A 34 4.21 -7.12 -27.90
N THR A 35 4.43 -8.40 -27.57
CA THR A 35 5.26 -8.81 -26.44
C THR A 35 5.91 -10.17 -26.71
N THR A 36 7.18 -10.30 -26.38
CA THR A 36 7.94 -11.55 -26.51
C THR A 36 7.99 -12.30 -25.17
N PRO A 37 7.74 -13.61 -25.14
CA PRO A 37 7.88 -14.40 -23.92
C PRO A 37 9.34 -14.45 -23.46
N SER A 38 9.59 -14.16 -22.19
CA SER A 38 10.92 -14.12 -21.56
C SER A 38 11.35 -15.49 -21.00
N GLY A 39 10.55 -16.54 -21.22
CA GLY A 39 10.74 -17.89 -20.70
C GLY A 39 9.74 -18.25 -19.58
N VAL A 40 9.78 -19.51 -19.12
CA VAL A 40 8.84 -20.02 -18.10
C VAL A 40 9.53 -20.25 -16.75
N PHE A 41 10.75 -20.77 -16.78
CA PHE A 41 11.48 -21.19 -15.59
C PHE A 41 12.91 -20.68 -15.64
N ALA A 42 13.40 -20.11 -14.54
CA ALA A 42 14.79 -19.75 -14.34
C ALA A 42 15.16 -19.91 -12.86
N PRO A 43 16.45 -20.11 -12.52
CA PRO A 43 16.89 -19.96 -11.15
C PRO A 43 16.52 -18.55 -10.64
N PRO A 44 16.15 -18.43 -9.35
CA PRO A 44 15.81 -17.13 -8.77
C PRO A 44 16.98 -16.14 -8.92
N PRO A 45 16.71 -14.85 -9.13
CA PRO A 45 17.75 -13.85 -9.29
C PRO A 45 18.66 -13.80 -8.06
N SER A 46 19.96 -13.58 -8.29
CA SER A 46 20.94 -13.52 -7.21
C SER A 46 20.67 -12.34 -6.29
N LEU A 47 20.78 -12.57 -4.98
CA LEU A 47 20.74 -11.53 -3.95
C LEU A 47 22.08 -10.80 -3.78
N ALA A 48 23.16 -11.28 -4.40
CA ALA A 48 24.50 -10.70 -4.28
C ALA A 48 24.60 -9.17 -4.49
N PRO A 49 23.89 -8.54 -5.45
CA PRO A 49 24.02 -7.09 -5.67
C PRO A 49 23.32 -6.23 -4.61
N THR A 50 22.36 -6.79 -3.86
CA THR A 50 21.49 -6.01 -2.96
C THR A 50 21.58 -6.44 -1.50
N PHE A 51 22.07 -7.65 -1.25
CA PHE A 51 22.17 -8.23 0.08
C PHE A 51 23.15 -7.44 0.96
N LEU A 52 22.62 -6.83 2.02
CA LEU A 52 23.34 -5.99 2.96
C LEU A 52 24.10 -4.81 2.32
N ALA A 53 23.73 -4.41 1.11
CA ALA A 53 24.27 -3.24 0.43
C ALA A 53 23.66 -1.93 0.96
N LEU A 54 23.58 -1.78 2.30
CA LEU A 54 23.02 -0.60 2.96
C LEU A 54 24.05 0.51 3.06
N ASP A 55 23.72 1.67 2.52
CA ASP A 55 24.48 2.90 2.71
C ASP A 55 23.99 3.65 3.97
N ILE A 56 24.35 3.12 5.15
CA ILE A 56 24.04 3.76 6.43
C ILE A 56 24.70 5.14 6.58
N PRO A 57 25.99 5.33 6.19
CA PRO A 57 26.62 6.64 6.26
C PRO A 57 25.92 7.68 5.38
N GLY A 58 25.55 7.32 4.14
CA GLY A 58 24.77 8.19 3.26
C GLY A 58 23.39 8.51 3.84
N ALA A 59 22.71 7.52 4.44
CA ALA A 59 21.41 7.73 5.08
C ALA A 59 21.43 8.71 6.27
N LEU A 60 22.60 8.95 6.88
CA LEU A 60 22.79 9.89 8.00
C LEU A 60 23.15 11.31 7.56
N ASP A 61 23.29 11.56 6.25
CA ASP A 61 23.45 12.92 5.74
C ASP A 61 22.19 13.76 6.02
N LEU A 62 22.35 15.03 6.38
CA LEU A 62 21.28 15.93 6.87
C LEU A 62 20.07 15.98 5.92
N GLY A 63 20.32 15.95 4.61
CA GLY A 63 19.26 15.90 3.60
C GLY A 63 18.51 14.57 3.58
N LEU A 64 19.21 13.45 3.70
CA LEU A 64 18.63 12.11 3.71
C LEU A 64 17.93 11.78 5.03
N VAL A 65 18.42 12.27 6.17
CA VAL A 65 17.77 12.08 7.48
C VAL A 65 16.36 12.63 7.49
N THR A 66 16.14 13.81 6.88
CA THR A 66 14.80 14.42 6.81
C THR A 66 13.87 13.60 5.91
N ILE A 67 14.40 13.05 4.81
CA ILE A 67 13.66 12.16 3.90
C ILE A 67 13.31 10.85 4.62
N VAL A 68 14.27 10.20 5.27
CA VAL A 68 14.09 8.95 6.03
C VAL A 68 13.06 9.14 7.14
N PHE A 69 13.14 10.23 7.89
CA PHE A 69 12.16 10.52 8.95
C PHE A 69 10.75 10.76 8.37
N THR A 70 10.65 11.44 7.23
CA THR A 70 9.37 11.63 6.54
C THR A 70 8.79 10.29 6.06
N PHE A 71 9.62 9.42 5.48
CA PHE A 71 9.21 8.08 5.05
C PHE A 71 8.83 7.19 6.23
N LEU A 72 9.55 7.25 7.35
CA LEU A 72 9.20 6.51 8.58
C LEU A 72 7.80 6.86 9.07
N LEU A 73 7.49 8.16 9.14
CA LEU A 73 6.16 8.60 9.54
C LEU A 73 5.10 8.19 8.52
N LEU A 74 5.40 8.31 7.23
CA LEU A 74 4.50 7.89 6.16
C LEU A 74 4.21 6.39 6.19
N ASP A 75 5.25 5.56 6.34
CA ASP A 75 5.18 4.10 6.44
C ASP A 75 4.34 3.68 7.65
N LEU A 76 4.55 4.34 8.81
CA LEU A 76 3.73 4.10 10.00
C LEU A 76 2.23 4.35 9.72
N PHE A 77 1.89 5.44 9.03
CA PHE A 77 0.49 5.76 8.71
C PHE A 77 -0.09 4.89 7.61
N ASP A 78 0.71 4.53 6.61
CA ASP A 78 0.30 3.64 5.52
C ASP A 78 0.02 2.23 6.04
N THR A 79 0.96 1.65 6.81
CA THR A 79 0.76 0.36 7.47
C THR A 79 -0.45 0.42 8.40
N THR A 80 -0.56 1.45 9.25
CA THR A 80 -1.70 1.54 10.18
C THR A 80 -3.03 1.66 9.44
N GLY A 81 -3.11 2.51 8.41
CA GLY A 81 -4.31 2.73 7.62
C GLY A 81 -4.74 1.50 6.83
N SER A 82 -3.80 0.87 6.11
CA SER A 82 -4.05 -0.35 5.34
C SER A 82 -4.45 -1.52 6.24
N LEU A 83 -3.75 -1.73 7.35
CA LEU A 83 -4.00 -2.79 8.32
C LEU A 83 -5.36 -2.62 9.00
N ILE A 84 -5.71 -1.41 9.46
CA ILE A 84 -7.03 -1.12 10.03
C ILE A 84 -8.12 -1.31 8.97
N GLY A 85 -7.92 -0.79 7.76
CA GLY A 85 -8.90 -0.92 6.67
C GLY A 85 -9.17 -2.38 6.29
N VAL A 86 -8.12 -3.22 6.24
CA VAL A 86 -8.27 -4.67 6.02
C VAL A 86 -8.97 -5.32 7.20
N CYS A 87 -8.59 -5.03 8.45
CA CYS A 87 -9.19 -5.64 9.62
C CYS A 87 -10.68 -5.29 9.76
N GLN A 88 -11.05 -4.04 9.51
CA GLN A 88 -12.44 -3.57 9.51
C GLN A 88 -13.28 -4.36 8.51
N ARG A 89 -12.81 -4.46 7.27
CA ARG A 89 -13.51 -5.18 6.19
C ARG A 89 -13.50 -6.70 6.37
N ALA A 90 -12.51 -7.23 7.07
CA ALA A 90 -12.41 -8.64 7.42
C ALA A 90 -13.22 -9.04 8.67
N GLY A 91 -13.81 -8.06 9.37
CA GLY A 91 -14.52 -8.26 10.63
C GLY A 91 -13.60 -8.77 11.75
N LEU A 92 -12.36 -8.26 11.80
CA LEU A 92 -11.32 -8.64 12.76
C LEU A 92 -11.10 -7.59 13.87
N LEU A 93 -11.88 -6.51 13.87
CA LEU A 93 -11.89 -5.52 14.95
C LEU A 93 -12.62 -6.07 16.17
N ASP A 94 -12.26 -5.57 17.35
CA ASP A 94 -12.99 -5.87 18.59
C ASP A 94 -14.34 -5.12 18.67
N GLU A 95 -15.11 -5.40 19.72
CA GLU A 95 -16.44 -4.80 19.94
C GLU A 95 -16.42 -3.27 20.05
N ASN A 96 -15.26 -2.67 20.35
CA ASN A 96 -15.07 -1.23 20.44
C ASN A 96 -14.53 -0.63 19.13
N GLY A 97 -14.48 -1.41 18.04
CA GLY A 97 -13.90 -0.99 16.77
C GLY A 97 -12.38 -0.84 16.81
N LYS A 98 -11.70 -1.36 17.83
CA LYS A 98 -10.23 -1.30 17.95
C LYS A 98 -9.60 -2.57 17.44
N MET A 99 -8.41 -2.43 16.87
CA MET A 99 -7.68 -3.58 16.35
C MET A 99 -6.96 -4.31 17.50
N PRO A 100 -7.27 -5.59 17.77
CA PRO A 100 -6.59 -6.34 18.80
C PRO A 100 -5.12 -6.53 18.42
N ARG A 101 -4.22 -6.30 19.39
CA ARG A 101 -2.77 -6.52 19.23
C ARG A 101 -2.10 -5.65 18.15
N LEU A 102 -2.63 -4.45 17.88
CA LEU A 102 -2.02 -3.48 16.94
C LEU A 102 -0.51 -3.32 17.13
N LYS A 103 -0.03 -3.18 18.37
CA LYS A 103 1.41 -3.09 18.67
C LYS A 103 2.20 -4.29 18.14
N ARG A 104 1.69 -5.51 18.25
CA ARG A 104 2.38 -6.72 17.75
C ARG A 104 2.37 -6.77 16.22
N ALA A 105 1.29 -6.30 15.60
CA ALA A 105 1.20 -6.20 14.14
C ALA A 105 2.22 -5.17 13.60
N LEU A 106 2.30 -3.99 14.21
CA LEU A 106 3.27 -2.95 13.82
C LEU A 106 4.72 -3.40 14.03
N VAL A 107 5.01 -4.17 15.08
CA VAL A 107 6.36 -4.76 15.29
C VAL A 107 6.69 -5.81 14.23
N ALA A 108 5.71 -6.63 13.83
CA ALA A 108 5.90 -7.61 12.76
C ALA A 108 6.14 -6.93 11.41
N ASP A 109 5.39 -5.87 11.11
CA ASP A 109 5.53 -5.06 9.90
C ASP A 109 6.90 -4.36 9.84
N ALA A 110 7.28 -3.63 10.90
CA ALA A 110 8.61 -3.03 11.00
C ALA A 110 9.73 -4.06 10.90
N GLY A 111 9.54 -5.25 11.49
CA GLY A 111 10.45 -6.38 11.36
C GLY A 111 10.60 -6.86 9.91
N ALA A 112 9.48 -7.02 9.20
CA ALA A 112 9.47 -7.40 7.79
C ALA A 112 10.15 -6.33 6.92
N THR A 113 9.90 -5.05 7.19
CA THR A 113 10.51 -3.92 6.47
C THR A 113 12.02 -3.85 6.72
N MET A 114 12.50 -4.07 7.96
CA MET A 114 13.94 -4.14 8.25
C MET A 114 14.63 -5.31 7.54
N VAL A 115 14.00 -6.49 7.54
CA VAL A 115 14.51 -7.65 6.80
C VAL A 115 14.49 -7.38 5.29
N GLY A 116 13.43 -6.74 4.77
CA GLY A 116 13.32 -6.33 3.39
C GLY A 116 14.45 -5.37 2.97
N ALA A 117 14.71 -4.34 3.79
CA ALA A 117 15.81 -3.42 3.58
C ALA A 117 17.18 -4.13 3.59
N ALA A 118 17.38 -5.11 4.49
CA ALA A 118 18.59 -5.93 4.54
C ALA A 118 18.79 -6.79 3.27
N LEU A 119 17.70 -7.23 2.64
CA LEU A 119 17.71 -7.94 1.36
C LEU A 119 17.78 -6.99 0.14
N GLY A 120 17.68 -5.69 0.38
CA GLY A 120 17.66 -4.61 -0.62
C GLY A 120 16.39 -4.56 -1.46
N THR A 121 15.24 -4.93 -0.86
CA THR A 121 13.91 -4.68 -1.43
C THR A 121 13.29 -3.41 -0.83
N SER A 122 12.21 -2.92 -1.45
CA SER A 122 11.37 -1.83 -0.92
C SER A 122 10.67 -2.24 0.38
N THR A 123 10.10 -1.24 1.08
CA THR A 123 9.35 -1.47 2.32
C THR A 123 8.17 -2.42 2.08
N THR A 124 7.88 -3.26 3.08
CA THR A 124 6.75 -4.19 3.03
C THR A 124 5.56 -3.56 3.74
N THR A 125 4.35 -3.80 3.24
CA THR A 125 3.12 -3.27 3.85
C THR A 125 1.99 -4.29 3.78
N SER A 126 0.88 -3.99 4.44
CA SER A 126 -0.34 -4.80 4.39
C SER A 126 -1.14 -4.52 3.12
N TYR A 127 -1.49 -5.57 2.37
CA TYR A 127 -2.21 -5.43 1.09
C TYR A 127 -3.73 -5.55 1.28
N ILE A 128 -4.48 -4.57 0.76
CA ILE A 128 -5.96 -4.55 0.78
C ILE A 128 -6.53 -5.71 -0.04
N GLU A 129 -5.81 -6.16 -1.06
CA GLU A 129 -6.11 -7.29 -1.92
C GLU A 129 -6.19 -8.61 -1.13
N SER A 130 -5.54 -8.69 0.03
CA SER A 130 -5.63 -9.85 0.95
C SER A 130 -7.07 -10.11 1.40
N LEU A 131 -7.97 -9.11 1.31
CA LEU A 131 -9.40 -9.30 1.55
C LEU A 131 -10.02 -10.35 0.64
N ALA A 132 -9.55 -10.50 -0.61
CA ALA A 132 -10.01 -11.57 -1.49
C ALA A 132 -9.67 -12.95 -0.93
N GLY A 133 -8.46 -13.11 -0.37
CA GLY A 133 -8.03 -14.34 0.32
C GLY A 133 -8.83 -14.61 1.60
N ILE A 134 -9.11 -13.57 2.37
CA ILE A 134 -9.95 -13.66 3.59
C ILE A 134 -11.38 -14.07 3.23
N ARG A 135 -11.96 -13.48 2.18
CA ARG A 135 -13.30 -13.84 1.66
C ARG A 135 -13.37 -15.28 1.15
N ALA A 136 -12.26 -15.81 0.63
CA ALA A 136 -12.13 -17.21 0.23
C ALA A 136 -11.93 -18.18 1.42
N GLY A 137 -11.86 -17.67 2.67
CA GLY A 137 -11.73 -18.46 3.90
C GLY A 137 -10.35 -18.42 4.55
N GLY A 138 -9.39 -17.70 3.97
CA GLY A 138 -8.03 -17.52 4.51
C GLY A 138 -7.98 -16.57 5.71
N ARG A 139 -8.43 -17.02 6.88
CA ARG A 139 -8.53 -16.19 8.11
C ARG A 139 -7.44 -16.49 9.15
N THR A 140 -6.46 -17.32 8.83
CA THR A 140 -5.43 -17.78 9.79
C THR A 140 -4.03 -17.35 9.35
N GLY A 141 -3.12 -17.20 10.31
CA GLY A 141 -1.70 -16.95 10.03
C GLY A 141 -1.04 -18.08 9.21
N LEU A 142 -1.55 -19.32 9.31
CA LEU A 142 -1.07 -20.42 8.49
C LEU A 142 -1.29 -20.16 6.99
N THR A 143 -2.41 -19.52 6.62
CA THR A 143 -2.65 -19.10 5.23
C THR A 143 -1.56 -18.14 4.76
N ALA A 144 -1.18 -17.16 5.59
CA ALA A 144 -0.11 -16.22 5.24
C ALA A 144 1.25 -16.93 5.08
N VAL A 145 1.58 -17.89 5.95
CA VAL A 145 2.83 -18.67 5.86
C VAL A 145 2.86 -19.53 4.60
N VAL A 146 1.76 -20.21 4.27
CA VAL A 146 1.66 -21.01 3.04
C VAL A 146 1.81 -20.11 1.80
N VAL A 147 1.14 -18.96 1.78
CA VAL A 147 1.26 -17.99 0.69
C VAL A 147 2.71 -17.50 0.56
N ALA A 148 3.39 -17.16 1.66
CA ALA A 148 4.79 -16.78 1.65
C ALA A 148 5.69 -17.88 1.05
N GLY A 149 5.48 -19.14 1.43
CA GLY A 149 6.19 -20.29 0.85
C GLY A 149 5.93 -20.45 -0.65
N LEU A 150 4.68 -20.26 -1.10
CA LEU A 150 4.33 -20.27 -2.52
C LEU A 150 4.98 -19.11 -3.29
N PHE A 151 5.12 -17.93 -2.69
CA PHE A 151 5.82 -16.80 -3.30
C PHE A 151 7.34 -17.06 -3.43
N ILE A 152 7.95 -17.77 -2.47
CA ILE A 152 9.34 -18.22 -2.60
C ILE A 152 9.48 -19.17 -3.80
N LEU A 153 8.55 -20.13 -3.95
CA LEU A 153 8.51 -21.02 -5.10
C LEU A 153 8.21 -20.27 -6.42
N ALA A 154 7.44 -19.19 -6.36
CA ALA A 154 7.14 -18.35 -7.51
C ALA A 154 8.38 -17.64 -8.08
N LEU A 155 9.46 -17.48 -7.31
CA LEU A 155 10.71 -16.89 -7.80
C LEU A 155 11.35 -17.71 -8.93
N PHE A 156 11.14 -19.03 -8.96
CA PHE A 156 11.58 -19.88 -10.06
C PHE A 156 10.83 -19.60 -11.37
N PHE A 157 9.65 -18.98 -11.26
CA PHE A 157 8.81 -18.55 -12.37
C PHE A 157 8.95 -17.05 -12.65
N ALA A 158 9.98 -16.38 -12.10
CA ALA A 158 10.25 -14.96 -12.37
C ALA A 158 10.28 -14.58 -13.87
N PRO A 159 10.76 -15.42 -14.81
CA PRO A 159 10.67 -15.12 -16.24
C PRO A 159 9.24 -14.92 -16.76
N LEU A 160 8.24 -15.60 -16.18
CA LEU A 160 6.84 -15.37 -16.51
C LEU A 160 6.41 -13.97 -16.11
N ALA A 161 6.79 -13.52 -14.91
CA ALA A 161 6.50 -12.15 -14.46
C ALA A 161 7.18 -11.11 -15.36
N GLY A 162 8.41 -11.37 -15.79
CA GLY A 162 9.13 -10.52 -16.76
C GLY A 162 8.58 -10.55 -18.19
N SER A 163 7.68 -11.48 -18.50
CA SER A 163 6.98 -11.53 -19.80
C SER A 163 5.71 -10.68 -19.83
N ILE A 164 5.28 -10.17 -18.67
CA ILE A 164 4.04 -9.39 -18.55
C ILE A 164 4.32 -7.95 -18.97
N PRO A 165 3.66 -7.45 -20.03
CA PRO A 165 3.90 -6.10 -20.49
C PRO A 165 3.27 -5.06 -19.54
N PRO A 166 3.82 -3.83 -19.46
CA PRO A 166 3.31 -2.79 -18.56
C PRO A 166 1.83 -2.44 -18.77
N PHE A 167 1.33 -2.52 -19.99
CA PHE A 167 -0.09 -2.26 -20.27
C PHE A 167 -1.04 -3.33 -19.70
N ALA A 168 -0.55 -4.55 -19.46
CA ALA A 168 -1.34 -5.61 -18.83
C ALA A 168 -1.46 -5.39 -17.31
N THR A 169 -0.38 -4.97 -16.65
CA THR A 169 -0.38 -4.66 -15.21
C THR A 169 -1.12 -3.36 -14.91
N ALA A 170 -1.08 -2.37 -15.79
CA ALA A 170 -1.80 -1.10 -15.62
C ALA A 170 -3.31 -1.31 -15.39
N ALA A 171 -3.92 -2.27 -16.09
CA ALA A 171 -5.33 -2.61 -15.91
C ALA A 171 -5.65 -3.16 -14.52
N ALA A 172 -4.74 -3.97 -13.96
CA ALA A 172 -4.87 -4.52 -12.62
C ALA A 172 -4.70 -3.43 -11.56
N ILE A 173 -3.70 -2.56 -11.71
CA ILE A 173 -3.47 -1.43 -10.80
C ILE A 173 -4.68 -0.50 -10.79
N PHE A 174 -5.26 -0.21 -11.95
CA PHE A 174 -6.46 0.63 -12.03
C PHE A 174 -7.67 -0.02 -11.33
N PHE A 175 -7.87 -1.33 -11.51
CA PHE A 175 -8.92 -2.06 -10.79
C PHE A 175 -8.72 -2.02 -9.27
N VAL A 176 -7.50 -2.27 -8.79
CA VAL A 176 -7.17 -2.19 -7.37
C VAL A 176 -7.44 -0.78 -6.84
N ALA A 177 -7.05 0.27 -7.56
CA ALA A 177 -7.34 1.64 -7.17
C ALA A 177 -8.85 1.89 -6.98
N CYS A 178 -9.70 1.38 -7.89
CA CYS A 178 -11.16 1.46 -7.73
C CYS A 178 -11.66 0.72 -6.47
N VAL A 179 -11.08 -0.43 -6.12
CA VAL A 179 -11.42 -1.17 -4.90
C VAL A 179 -10.96 -0.43 -3.64
N MET A 180 -9.82 0.25 -3.70
CA MET A 180 -9.31 1.08 -2.60
C MET A 180 -10.21 2.30 -2.34
N CYS A 181 -10.82 2.89 -3.36
CA CYS A 181 -11.78 4.00 -3.21
C CYS A 181 -12.97 3.66 -2.30
N GLN A 182 -13.32 2.39 -2.11
CA GLN A 182 -14.36 1.99 -1.16
C GLN A 182 -14.06 2.44 0.28
N ALA A 183 -12.79 2.73 0.62
CA ALA A 183 -12.42 3.17 1.98
C ALA A 183 -12.96 4.57 2.28
N MET A 184 -13.27 5.34 1.24
CA MET A 184 -13.92 6.65 1.40
C MET A 184 -15.36 6.52 1.91
N ALA A 185 -16.00 5.35 1.76
CA ALA A 185 -17.34 5.12 2.31
C ALA A 185 -17.35 5.04 3.85
N ASP A 186 -16.21 4.73 4.46
CA ASP A 186 -16.06 4.64 5.92
C ASP A 186 -15.82 6.01 6.59
N ILE A 187 -15.67 7.09 5.81
CA ILE A 187 -15.50 8.46 6.31
C ILE A 187 -16.85 8.98 6.84
N ASP A 188 -16.83 9.70 7.97
CA ASP A 188 -18.01 10.43 8.44
C ASP A 188 -18.25 11.68 7.59
N TRP A 189 -19.17 11.55 6.63
CA TRP A 189 -19.55 12.62 5.72
C TRP A 189 -20.43 13.70 6.35
N THR A 190 -20.85 13.54 7.61
CA THR A 190 -21.65 14.55 8.33
C THR A 190 -20.79 15.60 9.02
N ASP A 191 -19.53 15.28 9.34
CA ASP A 191 -18.60 16.17 10.00
C ASP A 191 -17.60 16.80 9.01
N LEU A 192 -17.83 18.07 8.68
CA LEU A 192 -16.95 18.87 7.83
C LEU A 192 -15.49 18.88 8.31
N THR A 193 -15.25 18.75 9.61
CA THR A 193 -13.90 18.79 10.18
C THR A 193 -13.12 17.49 9.98
N ASP A 194 -13.79 16.42 9.55
CA ASP A 194 -13.18 15.12 9.29
C ASP A 194 -13.15 14.78 7.79
N PHE A 195 -14.27 14.94 7.05
CA PHE A 195 -14.29 14.55 5.64
C PHE A 195 -13.53 15.51 4.72
N VAL A 196 -13.51 16.82 4.99
CA VAL A 196 -12.81 17.79 4.14
C VAL A 196 -11.29 17.52 4.12
N PRO A 197 -10.60 17.35 5.27
CA PRO A 197 -9.21 16.92 5.28
C PRO A 197 -8.97 15.59 4.57
N ALA A 198 -9.86 14.61 4.74
CA ALA A 198 -9.74 13.31 4.09
C ALA A 198 -9.82 13.42 2.55
N VAL A 199 -10.76 14.22 2.04
CA VAL A 199 -10.88 14.50 0.60
C VAL A 199 -9.67 15.27 0.06
N VAL A 200 -9.19 16.29 0.79
CA VAL A 200 -7.97 17.02 0.44
C VAL A 200 -6.79 16.06 0.33
N THR A 201 -6.64 15.17 1.31
CA THR A 201 -5.59 14.13 1.32
C THR A 201 -5.69 13.25 0.07
N ALA A 202 -6.87 12.69 -0.19
CA ALA A 202 -7.10 11.75 -1.28
C ALA A 202 -6.86 12.37 -2.66
N LEU A 203 -7.22 13.65 -2.86
CA LEU A 203 -7.01 14.35 -4.13
C LEU A 203 -5.59 14.91 -4.28
N ALA A 204 -4.97 15.37 -3.19
CA ALA A 204 -3.64 15.94 -3.23
C ALA A 204 -2.57 14.90 -3.60
N MET A 205 -2.70 13.64 -3.17
CA MET A 205 -1.74 12.58 -3.50
C MET A 205 -1.53 12.41 -5.02
N PRO A 206 -2.57 12.15 -5.86
CA PRO A 206 -2.40 12.00 -7.29
C PRO A 206 -2.05 13.34 -7.97
N LEU A 207 -2.60 14.47 -7.53
CA LEU A 207 -2.35 15.78 -8.15
C LEU A 207 -0.91 16.27 -7.93
N THR A 208 -0.28 15.88 -6.82
CA THR A 208 1.10 16.26 -6.50
C THR A 208 2.10 15.18 -6.88
N PHE A 209 1.66 14.05 -7.46
CA PHE A 209 2.47 12.87 -7.75
C PHE A 209 3.31 12.39 -6.54
N SER A 210 2.85 12.68 -5.32
CA SER A 210 3.61 12.46 -4.09
C SER A 210 2.67 12.11 -2.94
N ILE A 211 2.73 10.84 -2.50
CA ILE A 211 1.97 10.37 -1.34
C ILE A 211 2.33 11.20 -0.10
N SER A 212 3.62 11.48 0.11
CA SER A 212 4.11 12.32 1.22
C SER A 212 3.52 13.72 1.21
N THR A 213 3.43 14.35 0.04
CA THR A 213 2.87 15.69 -0.07
C THR A 213 1.37 15.68 0.19
N GLY A 214 0.65 14.68 -0.33
CA GLY A 214 -0.78 14.51 -0.08
C GLY A 214 -1.12 14.28 1.40
N ILE A 215 -0.42 13.37 2.09
CA ILE A 215 -0.58 13.13 3.54
C ILE A 215 -0.26 14.39 4.33
N GLY A 216 0.83 15.09 3.99
CA GLY A 216 1.22 16.31 4.66
C GLY A 216 0.16 17.41 4.59
N LEU A 217 -0.36 17.67 3.38
CA LEU A 217 -1.48 18.61 3.18
C LEU A 217 -2.74 18.17 3.93
N GLY A 218 -2.99 16.86 3.98
CA GLY A 218 -4.06 16.25 4.77
C GLY A 218 -3.98 16.57 6.26
N PHE A 219 -2.84 16.32 6.89
CA PHE A 219 -2.63 16.62 8.31
C PHE A 219 -2.72 18.12 8.61
N ILE A 220 -2.16 18.96 7.74
CA ILE A 220 -2.25 20.42 7.87
C ILE A 220 -3.71 20.85 7.79
N ALA A 221 -4.46 20.38 6.79
CA ALA A 221 -5.88 20.67 6.64
C ALA A 221 -6.69 20.21 7.87
N TYR A 222 -6.44 19.00 8.37
CA TYR A 222 -7.11 18.45 9.55
C TYR A 222 -6.91 19.33 10.78
N VAL A 223 -5.67 19.65 11.12
CA VAL A 223 -5.35 20.46 12.30
C VAL A 223 -5.85 21.89 12.13
N ALA A 224 -5.62 22.52 10.97
CA ALA A 224 -6.06 23.88 10.71
C ALA A 224 -7.59 24.00 10.81
N ILE A 225 -8.34 23.09 10.17
CA ILE A 225 -9.81 23.12 10.20
C ILE A 225 -10.33 22.90 11.62
N LYS A 226 -9.80 21.94 12.38
CA LYS A 226 -10.26 21.70 13.76
C LYS A 226 -9.95 22.85 14.71
N VAL A 227 -8.77 23.46 14.59
CA VAL A 227 -8.40 24.62 15.39
C VAL A 227 -9.27 25.84 15.05
N LEU A 228 -9.43 26.15 13.76
CA LEU A 228 -10.24 27.29 13.31
C LEU A 228 -11.74 27.10 13.60
N SER A 229 -12.22 25.86 13.68
CA SER A 229 -13.60 25.54 14.05
C SER A 229 -13.84 25.50 15.57
N GLY A 230 -12.84 25.81 16.39
CA GLY A 230 -12.94 25.81 17.85
C GLY A 230 -12.93 24.41 18.50
N ARG A 231 -12.64 23.35 17.73
CA ARG A 231 -12.60 21.94 18.18
C ARG A 231 -11.19 21.47 18.50
N TYR A 232 -10.46 22.29 19.26
CA TYR A 232 -9.05 22.03 19.62
C TYR A 232 -8.83 20.72 20.38
N LYS A 233 -9.85 20.22 21.10
CA LYS A 233 -9.76 18.95 21.85
C LYS A 233 -9.77 17.71 20.97
N ASP A 234 -10.28 17.84 19.74
CA ASP A 234 -10.41 16.73 18.80
C ASP A 234 -9.13 16.55 17.96
N ALA A 235 -8.24 17.55 17.95
CA ALA A 235 -6.92 17.45 17.34
C ALA A 235 -5.95 16.78 18.33
N SER A 236 -5.60 15.52 18.09
CA SER A 236 -4.66 14.82 18.95
C SER A 236 -3.26 15.49 18.92
N PRO A 237 -2.50 15.49 20.02
CA PRO A 237 -1.17 16.11 20.06
C PRO A 237 -0.22 15.58 18.98
N ALA A 238 -0.33 14.29 18.63
CA ALA A 238 0.45 13.69 17.56
C ALA A 238 0.15 14.34 16.20
N MET A 239 -1.13 14.55 15.87
CA MET A 239 -1.53 15.18 14.60
C MET A 239 -1.05 16.63 14.50
N ILE A 240 -1.06 17.37 15.61
CA ILE A 240 -0.55 18.75 15.68
C ILE A 240 0.95 18.79 15.40
N VAL A 241 1.73 17.91 16.05
CA VAL A 241 3.18 17.81 15.82
C VAL A 241 3.47 17.46 14.37
N LEU A 242 2.74 16.50 13.80
CA LEU A 242 2.90 16.08 12.40
C LEU A 242 2.58 17.19 11.42
N ALA A 243 1.45 17.89 11.62
CA ALA A 243 1.10 19.05 10.81
C ALA A 243 2.22 20.10 10.87
N GLY A 244 2.76 20.39 12.07
CA GLY A 244 3.89 21.30 12.24
C GLY A 244 5.15 20.87 11.46
N ILE A 245 5.51 19.58 11.51
CA ILE A 245 6.64 19.03 10.76
C ILE A 245 6.44 19.21 9.25
N PHE A 246 5.24 18.92 8.74
CA PHE A 246 4.95 19.10 7.31
C PHE A 246 4.91 20.57 6.88
N VAL A 247 4.44 21.49 7.74
CA VAL A 247 4.54 22.93 7.49
C VAL A 247 6.00 23.35 7.36
N ILE A 248 6.86 22.92 8.27
CA ILE A 248 8.30 23.21 8.21
C ILE A 248 8.90 22.63 6.92
N LYS A 249 8.59 21.37 6.60
CA LYS A 249 9.03 20.73 5.37
C LYS A 249 8.66 21.55 4.14
N PHE A 250 7.41 22.01 4.02
CA PHE A 250 6.95 22.81 2.88
C PHE A 250 7.47 24.25 2.87
N ALA A 251 7.86 24.80 4.02
CA ALA A 251 8.46 26.13 4.10
C ALA A 251 9.96 26.13 3.76
N VAL A 252 10.65 24.99 3.95
CA VAL A 252 12.09 24.83 3.73
C VAL A 252 12.40 24.18 2.37
N ALA A 253 11.48 23.37 1.82
CA ALA A 253 11.58 22.76 0.49
C ALA A 253 11.30 23.75 -0.64
#